data_AF-A0A286DSE5-F1
#
_entry.id   AF-A0A286DSE5-F1
#
_cell.length_a   1.000
_cell.length_b   1.000
_cell.length_c   1.000
_cell.angle_alpha   90.00
_cell.angle_beta   90.00
_cell.angle_gamma   90.00
#
_symmetry.space_group_name_H-M   'P 1'
#
loop_
_entity.id
_entity.type
_entity.pdbx_description
1 polymer ?
#
loop_
_entity_poly.entity_id
_entity_poly.type
_entity_poly.pdbx_seq_one_letter_code
_entity_poly.pdbx_strand_id
1 'polypeptide(L)'
;MSVDHHRGGRPATGAGTVLPGPAGPGPAEHGGEGRPAPAGAAGPALRRGLAVIAHEGGTIVQGGTRRHVFRGRTAREVLPALLPLLDGTRTRPRLCAAVGLSAPQLDAVLALLRRRGLLEERRGWGAERVADHVADFVSRGVEWTGAHRDAGGWLDALGRTCALVYGPAGTAGVIAADLAESGVGHTGTPPPPGRAPEQAPAAPASRGAARTLLVVVDEPGQDGLLERVAAQGAAWDVPVLRVAVDGARVELGPVFLSGYTACVACCRAGRAAAGWGEPRAVDPDTRDLLAGLACSEALALLGGSSTTAPARTLRAVSVPDGRSERFFVAPEPGCPACGTGPAAEDGAAVAELYEWTVERPPPPAVRPGDPPQDVAARWADLAGDRPARSFLTRPRCPLPAARLPVPGTFGVRTARPAGDPSGTAEIADVLARVGGFRDIDDPAAGRWAPSGGSLASVELYLLTREGQVDLPGTVFRYDDTRHELIAVRPEPVPLDRALRSTDLRAEDVGHVLVMVAAHQRLAAKYGGFAYRLAQLDAGCATTQLSAVLHSRGASVDFASAWGPDLAVTLDLVPGDQYVTAVAAVGAPPRAPRAHAPREN
;
A
#
# COMPACT_ATOMS: atom_id res chain seq x y z
N MET A 1 23.88 -58.95 -12.11
CA MET A 1 22.68 -58.72 -11.30
C MET A 1 22.01 -57.46 -11.87
N SER A 2 21.29 -57.46 -13.01
CA SER A 2 19.99 -58.10 -13.35
C SER A 2 18.96 -57.80 -12.24
N VAL A 3 17.82 -57.12 -12.46
CA VAL A 3 16.81 -57.25 -13.52
C VAL A 3 15.90 -55.99 -13.61
N ASP A 4 15.60 -55.55 -14.85
CA ASP A 4 14.36 -55.02 -15.52
C ASP A 4 13.35 -54.09 -14.81
N HIS A 5 12.95 -52.93 -15.38
CA HIS A 5 12.16 -52.58 -16.60
C HIS A 5 10.62 -52.59 -16.41
N HIS A 6 10.00 -51.41 -16.58
CA HIS A 6 8.88 -51.28 -17.52
C HIS A 6 8.63 -49.82 -17.97
N ARG A 7 8.80 -49.62 -19.29
CA ARG A 7 8.20 -48.56 -20.11
C ARG A 7 6.80 -49.01 -20.56
N GLY A 8 5.94 -48.05 -20.84
CA GLY A 8 4.78 -48.17 -21.74
C GLY A 8 4.39 -46.78 -22.24
N GLY A 9 4.31 -46.60 -23.57
CA GLY A 9 4.02 -45.31 -24.19
C GLY A 9 3.11 -45.40 -25.40
N ARG A 10 2.58 -44.20 -25.76
CA ARG A 10 2.05 -43.74 -27.08
C ARG A 10 0.75 -44.40 -27.58
N PRO A 11 0.00 -43.80 -28.56
CA PRO A 11 0.38 -42.73 -29.51
C PRO A 11 -0.64 -41.60 -29.78
N ALA A 12 -0.20 -40.63 -30.60
CA ALA A 12 -1.03 -39.68 -31.33
C ALA A 12 -1.42 -40.23 -32.70
N THR A 13 -2.64 -39.92 -33.18
CA THR A 13 -3.04 -39.95 -34.60
C THR A 13 -4.06 -38.84 -34.85
N GLY A 14 -4.01 -38.23 -36.03
CA GLY A 14 -4.87 -37.12 -36.46
C GLY A 14 -5.82 -37.48 -37.61
N ALA A 15 -6.36 -36.41 -38.20
CA ALA A 15 -7.14 -36.31 -39.46
C ALA A 15 -8.68 -36.39 -39.38
N GLY A 16 -9.31 -35.20 -39.42
CA GLY A 16 -10.18 -34.72 -40.51
C GLY A 16 -11.50 -35.44 -40.83
N THR A 17 -12.62 -34.75 -40.66
CA THR A 17 -13.76 -34.80 -41.61
C THR A 17 -14.62 -33.54 -41.51
N VAL A 18 -15.19 -33.14 -42.65
CA VAL A 18 -15.77 -31.83 -42.99
C VAL A 18 -17.20 -32.04 -43.52
N LEU A 19 -18.12 -31.13 -43.12
CA LEU A 19 -19.46 -30.78 -43.68
C LEU A 19 -20.69 -31.70 -43.45
N PRO A 20 -21.96 -31.22 -43.62
CA PRO A 20 -22.48 -29.86 -43.86
C PRO A 20 -23.60 -29.39 -42.89
N GLY A 21 -23.94 -28.09 -42.92
CA GLY A 21 -25.09 -27.52 -42.18
C GLY A 21 -26.43 -27.58 -42.92
N PRO A 22 -27.49 -26.95 -42.36
CA PRO A 22 -28.52 -26.33 -43.17
C PRO A 22 -28.71 -24.83 -42.84
N ALA A 23 -29.24 -24.13 -43.83
CA ALA A 23 -29.28 -22.69 -43.99
C ALA A 23 -30.52 -21.99 -43.37
N GLY A 24 -30.31 -20.75 -42.91
CA GLY A 24 -31.25 -19.61 -42.92
C GLY A 24 -32.47 -19.64 -41.98
N PRO A 25 -33.08 -18.49 -41.63
CA PRO A 25 -33.05 -17.21 -42.34
C PRO A 25 -32.56 -16.00 -41.52
N GLY A 26 -32.27 -14.89 -42.23
CA GLY A 26 -31.66 -13.66 -41.71
C GLY A 26 -32.55 -12.80 -40.79
N PRO A 27 -31.99 -11.72 -40.21
CA PRO A 27 -32.72 -10.88 -39.27
C PRO A 27 -33.65 -9.93 -40.04
N ALA A 28 -34.94 -10.09 -39.82
CA ALA A 28 -35.93 -9.07 -40.14
C ALA A 28 -35.80 -7.91 -39.14
N GLU A 29 -35.63 -6.70 -39.68
CA GLU A 29 -35.76 -5.45 -38.96
C GLU A 29 -37.21 -5.27 -38.51
N HIS A 30 -37.47 -5.30 -37.19
CA HIS A 30 -38.70 -4.76 -36.62
C HIS A 30 -38.39 -3.91 -35.39
N GLY A 31 -38.67 -2.61 -35.53
CA GLY A 31 -38.80 -1.69 -34.41
C GLY A 31 -39.92 -2.18 -33.49
N GLY A 32 -39.58 -2.40 -32.23
CA GLY A 32 -40.49 -2.79 -31.18
C GLY A 32 -40.32 -1.86 -29.99
N GLU A 33 -41.35 -1.03 -29.77
CA GLU A 33 -41.51 -0.19 -28.61
C GLU A 33 -41.45 -1.00 -27.30
N GLY A 34 -40.73 -0.44 -26.31
CA GLY A 34 -41.07 -0.52 -24.89
C GLY A 34 -41.42 -1.87 -24.27
N ARG A 35 -40.49 -2.84 -24.21
CA ARG A 35 -40.56 -3.93 -23.23
C ARG A 35 -39.62 -3.65 -22.03
N PRO A 36 -40.06 -3.74 -20.76
CA PRO A 36 -39.15 -3.65 -19.63
C PRO A 36 -38.12 -4.79 -19.71
N ALA A 37 -36.86 -4.47 -19.42
CA ALA A 37 -35.78 -5.45 -19.42
C ALA A 37 -36.08 -6.55 -18.38
N PRO A 38 -35.69 -7.81 -18.62
CA PRO A 38 -35.89 -8.88 -17.66
C PRO A 38 -35.19 -8.53 -16.34
N ALA A 39 -35.84 -8.83 -15.22
CA ALA A 39 -35.25 -8.74 -13.89
C ALA A 39 -33.96 -9.56 -13.87
N GLY A 40 -32.81 -8.88 -13.82
CA GLY A 40 -31.49 -9.52 -13.82
C GLY A 40 -30.39 -8.81 -14.63
N ALA A 41 -30.72 -7.86 -15.51
CA ALA A 41 -29.69 -7.05 -16.16
C ALA A 41 -29.22 -5.92 -15.22
N ALA A 42 -28.21 -6.17 -14.40
CA ALA A 42 -27.62 -5.17 -13.50
C ALA A 42 -27.04 -3.98 -14.30
N GLY A 43 -27.71 -2.83 -14.24
CA GLY A 43 -27.21 -1.57 -14.79
C GLY A 43 -26.21 -0.89 -13.83
N PRO A 44 -25.45 0.12 -14.29
CA PRO A 44 -24.62 0.92 -13.41
C PRO A 44 -25.49 1.70 -12.41
N ALA A 45 -25.11 1.68 -11.14
CA ALA A 45 -25.74 2.48 -10.08
C ALA A 45 -24.74 3.46 -9.48
N LEU A 46 -25.17 4.70 -9.26
CA LEU A 46 -24.53 5.64 -8.36
C LEU A 46 -24.74 5.14 -6.94
N ARG A 47 -23.69 5.22 -6.12
CA ARG A 47 -23.80 4.85 -4.72
C ARG A 47 -24.82 5.72 -3.98
N ARG A 48 -25.49 5.10 -3.02
CA ARG A 48 -26.49 5.75 -2.16
C ARG A 48 -25.82 6.76 -1.23
N GLY A 49 -26.61 7.69 -0.68
CA GLY A 49 -26.15 8.69 0.29
C GLY A 49 -25.14 9.73 -0.23
N LEU A 50 -24.80 9.72 -1.53
CA LEU A 50 -23.93 10.72 -2.14
C LEU A 50 -24.70 12.01 -2.43
N ALA A 51 -24.15 13.14 -2.01
CA ALA A 51 -24.65 14.45 -2.37
C ALA A 51 -24.07 14.88 -3.72
N VAL A 52 -24.94 15.18 -4.69
CA VAL A 52 -24.58 15.70 -6.01
C VAL A 52 -24.99 17.16 -6.09
N ILE A 53 -24.01 18.05 -6.29
CA ILE A 53 -24.20 19.50 -6.29
C ILE A 53 -23.71 20.05 -7.62
N ALA A 54 -24.64 20.47 -8.48
CA ALA A 54 -24.32 21.19 -9.70
C ALA A 54 -24.00 22.66 -9.37
N HIS A 55 -23.01 23.24 -10.06
CA HIS A 55 -22.66 24.66 -9.95
C HIS A 55 -22.12 25.19 -11.29
N GLU A 56 -21.97 26.51 -11.42
CA GLU A 56 -21.55 27.15 -12.68
C GLU A 56 -20.22 26.61 -13.25
N GLY A 57 -19.33 26.15 -12.38
CA GLY A 57 -18.03 25.59 -12.76
C GLY A 57 -18.06 24.12 -13.17
N GLY A 58 -19.10 23.36 -12.81
CA GLY A 58 -19.17 21.91 -12.99
C GLY A 58 -20.08 21.18 -11.99
N THR A 59 -19.69 19.96 -11.60
CA THR A 59 -20.46 19.12 -10.65
C THR A 59 -19.56 18.65 -9.51
N ILE A 60 -20.06 18.78 -8.28
CA ILE A 60 -19.41 18.28 -7.07
C ILE A 60 -20.17 17.03 -6.60
N VAL A 61 -19.42 15.99 -6.24
CA VAL A 61 -19.96 14.79 -5.57
C VAL A 61 -19.28 14.65 -4.21
N GLN A 62 -20.08 14.59 -3.15
CA GLN A 62 -19.63 14.52 -1.75
C GLN A 62 -20.31 13.36 -1.01
N GLY A 63 -19.63 12.82 0.01
CA GLY A 63 -20.13 11.71 0.83
C GLY A 63 -19.37 10.39 0.61
N GLY A 64 -18.50 10.31 -0.40
CA GLY A 64 -17.56 9.19 -0.57
C GLY A 64 -16.26 9.36 0.23
N THR A 65 -15.23 8.58 -0.09
CA THR A 65 -13.87 8.67 0.49
C THR A 65 -13.27 10.07 0.41
N ARG A 66 -13.63 10.83 -0.63
CA ARG A 66 -13.22 12.21 -0.83
C ARG A 66 -14.28 12.97 -1.60
N ARG A 67 -14.18 14.30 -1.53
CA ARG A 67 -14.93 15.20 -2.40
C ARG A 67 -14.36 15.14 -3.81
N HIS A 68 -15.23 14.90 -4.79
CA HIS A 68 -14.88 14.97 -6.21
C HIS A 68 -15.43 16.25 -6.83
N VAL A 69 -14.59 16.94 -7.59
CA VAL A 69 -14.98 18.12 -8.36
C VAL A 69 -14.72 17.81 -9.83
N PHE A 70 -15.80 17.75 -10.61
CA PHE A 70 -15.76 17.58 -12.06
C PHE A 70 -15.92 18.94 -12.73
N ARG A 71 -15.09 19.25 -13.73
CA ARG A 71 -15.08 20.52 -14.47
C ARG A 71 -15.18 20.28 -15.96
N GLY A 72 -15.58 21.31 -16.70
CA GLY A 72 -15.72 21.28 -18.15
C GLY A 72 -17.17 21.04 -18.60
N ARG A 73 -17.39 21.08 -19.93
CA ARG A 73 -18.73 21.04 -20.54
C ARG A 73 -19.52 19.80 -20.12
N THR A 74 -18.95 18.62 -20.25
CA THR A 74 -19.57 17.35 -19.83
C THR A 74 -19.97 17.36 -18.36
N ALA A 75 -19.15 17.97 -17.49
CA ALA A 75 -19.46 18.05 -16.07
C ALA A 75 -20.60 19.02 -15.74
N ARG A 76 -20.87 20.02 -16.59
CA ARG A 76 -21.94 21.00 -16.41
C ARG A 76 -23.26 20.54 -17.03
N GLU A 77 -23.20 19.94 -18.20
CA GLU A 77 -24.38 19.64 -19.01
C GLU A 77 -24.82 18.18 -18.88
N VAL A 78 -23.87 17.24 -18.80
CA VAL A 78 -24.16 15.81 -18.89
C VAL A 78 -24.25 15.16 -17.51
N LEU A 79 -23.30 15.43 -16.60
CA LEU A 79 -23.29 14.79 -15.28
C LEU A 79 -24.55 15.07 -14.44
N PRO A 80 -25.08 16.30 -14.34
CA PRO A 80 -26.29 16.55 -13.57
C PRO A 80 -27.52 15.79 -14.08
N ALA A 81 -27.60 15.56 -15.39
CA ALA A 81 -28.67 14.77 -16.01
C ALA A 81 -28.42 13.25 -15.89
N LEU A 82 -27.17 12.81 -16.02
CA LEU A 82 -26.82 11.39 -16.01
C LEU A 82 -26.86 10.79 -14.60
N LEU A 83 -26.30 11.46 -13.59
CA LEU A 83 -26.11 10.89 -12.25
C LEU A 83 -27.42 10.42 -11.59
N PRO A 84 -28.54 11.17 -11.63
CA PRO A 84 -29.83 10.71 -11.12
C PRO A 84 -30.39 9.48 -11.85
N LEU A 85 -29.93 9.22 -13.08
CA LEU A 85 -30.41 8.10 -13.89
C LEU A 85 -29.65 6.79 -13.60
N LEU A 86 -28.51 6.87 -12.92
CA LEU A 86 -27.70 5.72 -12.52
C LEU A 86 -28.27 5.08 -11.25
N ASP A 87 -29.42 4.43 -11.35
CA ASP A 87 -30.10 3.74 -10.24
C ASP A 87 -29.97 2.20 -10.34
N GLY A 88 -29.17 1.71 -11.29
CA GLY A 88 -28.98 0.30 -11.59
C GLY A 88 -30.12 -0.36 -12.36
N THR A 89 -31.21 0.36 -12.67
CA THR A 89 -32.39 -0.19 -13.38
C THR A 89 -32.34 0.06 -14.90
N ARG A 90 -31.54 1.03 -15.33
CA ARG A 90 -31.45 1.44 -16.75
C ARG A 90 -30.30 0.74 -17.47
N THR A 91 -30.60 0.21 -18.65
CA THR A 91 -29.62 -0.36 -19.58
C THR A 91 -28.79 0.73 -20.28
N ARG A 92 -27.58 0.41 -20.76
CA ARG A 92 -26.72 1.37 -21.49
C ARG A 92 -27.41 2.10 -22.64
N PRO A 93 -28.19 1.44 -23.54
CA PRO A 93 -28.86 2.14 -24.63
C PRO A 93 -29.88 3.19 -24.15
N ARG A 94 -30.60 2.91 -23.06
CA ARG A 94 -31.55 3.85 -22.45
C ARG A 94 -30.85 5.06 -21.83
N LEU A 95 -29.67 4.85 -21.24
CA LEU A 95 -28.85 5.95 -20.70
C LEU A 95 -28.33 6.83 -21.85
N CYS A 96 -27.78 6.25 -22.91
CA CYS A 96 -27.33 6.99 -24.09
C CYS A 96 -28.44 7.89 -24.66
N ALA A 97 -29.64 7.33 -24.86
CA ALA A 97 -30.79 8.08 -25.37
C ALA A 97 -31.22 9.22 -24.43
N ALA A 98 -31.20 9.00 -23.12
CA ALA A 98 -31.65 10.00 -22.14
C ALA A 98 -30.73 11.22 -22.04
N VAL A 99 -29.42 11.05 -22.22
CA VAL A 99 -28.43 12.15 -22.09
C VAL A 99 -27.76 12.56 -23.41
N GLY A 100 -28.20 12.01 -24.54
CA GLY A 100 -27.68 12.34 -25.87
C GLY A 100 -26.22 11.94 -26.11
N LEU A 101 -25.74 10.88 -25.44
CA LEU A 101 -24.37 10.39 -25.62
C LEU A 101 -24.32 9.19 -26.57
N SER A 102 -23.21 9.06 -27.32
CA SER A 102 -22.86 7.80 -27.98
C SER A 102 -22.40 6.75 -26.96
N ALA A 103 -22.45 5.46 -27.33
CA ALA A 103 -22.02 4.37 -26.45
C ALA A 103 -20.55 4.51 -25.97
N PRO A 104 -19.56 4.86 -26.82
CA PRO A 104 -18.18 5.08 -26.37
C PRO A 104 -18.05 6.25 -25.39
N GLN A 105 -18.83 7.33 -25.58
CA GLN A 105 -18.81 8.47 -24.66
C GLN A 105 -19.41 8.10 -23.29
N LEU A 106 -20.53 7.36 -23.27
CA LEU A 106 -21.10 6.85 -22.04
C LEU A 106 -20.14 5.92 -21.31
N ASP A 107 -19.51 4.98 -22.03
CA ASP A 107 -18.54 4.05 -21.44
C ASP A 107 -17.33 4.78 -20.84
N ALA A 108 -16.84 5.84 -21.50
CA ALA A 108 -15.76 6.69 -20.96
C ALA A 108 -16.17 7.41 -19.67
N VAL A 109 -17.40 7.96 -19.61
CA VAL A 109 -17.93 8.62 -18.40
C VAL A 109 -18.12 7.61 -17.27
N LEU A 110 -18.71 6.44 -17.55
CA LEU A 110 -18.90 5.38 -16.56
C LEU A 110 -17.56 4.82 -16.06
N ALA A 111 -16.56 4.68 -16.95
CA ALA A 111 -15.21 4.26 -16.56
C ALA A 111 -14.54 5.29 -15.64
N LEU A 112 -14.72 6.59 -15.91
CA LEU A 112 -14.24 7.66 -15.03
C LEU A 112 -14.92 7.58 -13.66
N LEU A 113 -16.26 7.53 -13.61
CA LEU A 113 -17.01 7.46 -12.35
C LEU A 113 -16.65 6.21 -11.54
N ARG A 114 -16.45 5.06 -12.20
CA ARG A 114 -15.96 3.83 -11.57
C ARG A 114 -14.54 3.98 -11.02
N ARG A 115 -13.60 4.54 -11.79
CA ARG A 115 -12.23 4.85 -11.33
C ARG A 115 -12.21 5.81 -10.12
N ARG A 116 -13.24 6.64 -9.98
CA ARG A 116 -13.43 7.54 -8.82
C ARG A 116 -14.20 6.88 -7.66
N GLY A 117 -14.55 5.60 -7.75
CA GLY A 117 -15.27 4.89 -6.70
C GLY A 117 -16.69 5.43 -6.47
N LEU A 118 -17.36 5.95 -7.50
CA LEU A 118 -18.71 6.53 -7.36
C LEU A 118 -19.82 5.56 -7.74
N LEU A 119 -19.48 4.47 -8.42
CA LEU A 119 -20.45 3.49 -8.92
C LEU A 119 -20.39 2.18 -8.13
N GLU A 120 -21.51 1.46 -8.12
CA GLU A 120 -21.62 0.07 -7.69
C GLU A 120 -22.43 -0.75 -8.71
N GLU A 121 -22.20 -2.07 -8.73
CA GLU A 121 -22.99 -2.99 -9.55
C GLU A 121 -24.20 -3.46 -8.75
N ARG A 122 -25.36 -2.82 -8.92
CA ARG A 122 -26.54 -3.18 -8.14
C ARG A 122 -27.13 -4.50 -8.64
N ARG A 123 -26.82 -5.59 -7.95
CA ARG A 123 -27.54 -6.87 -8.07
C ARG A 123 -28.67 -6.86 -7.07
N GLY A 124 -29.87 -7.25 -7.51
CA GLY A 124 -31.13 -7.17 -6.76
C GLY A 124 -30.93 -7.41 -5.27
N TRP A 125 -30.93 -6.33 -4.51
CA TRP A 125 -30.78 -6.36 -3.08
C TRP A 125 -32.15 -6.59 -2.45
N GLY A 126 -32.24 -7.49 -1.48
CA GLY A 126 -33.30 -7.45 -0.49
C GLY A 126 -33.08 -6.27 0.43
N ALA A 127 -33.51 -5.07 0.02
CA ALA A 127 -33.46 -3.83 0.80
C ALA A 127 -34.20 -3.92 2.16
N GLU A 128 -34.79 -5.06 2.50
CA GLU A 128 -35.57 -5.33 3.71
C GLU A 128 -34.72 -5.74 4.92
N ARG A 129 -33.39 -5.89 4.81
CA ARG A 129 -32.55 -6.42 5.91
C ARG A 129 -32.02 -5.39 6.91
N VAL A 130 -31.84 -4.13 6.51
CA VAL A 130 -31.29 -3.06 7.36
C VAL A 130 -32.01 -1.74 7.06
N ALA A 131 -31.94 -0.79 7.99
CA ALA A 131 -32.53 0.53 7.80
C ALA A 131 -31.86 1.31 6.64
N ASP A 132 -32.60 2.25 6.03
CA ASP A 132 -32.13 3.01 4.87
C ASP A 132 -30.85 3.83 5.14
N HIS A 133 -30.67 4.33 6.36
CA HIS A 133 -29.47 5.09 6.69
C HIS A 133 -28.22 4.18 6.79
N VAL A 134 -28.39 2.92 7.22
CA VAL A 134 -27.33 1.90 7.21
C VAL A 134 -26.99 1.53 5.77
N ALA A 135 -28.02 1.34 4.94
CA ALA A 135 -27.88 1.11 3.52
C ALA A 135 -27.03 2.18 2.82
N ASP A 136 -27.31 3.45 3.13
CA ASP A 136 -26.58 4.61 2.61
C ASP A 136 -25.15 4.65 3.16
N PHE A 137 -24.94 4.33 4.45
CA PHE A 137 -23.60 4.22 5.03
C PHE A 137 -22.76 3.14 4.34
N VAL A 138 -23.29 1.92 4.20
CA VAL A 138 -22.60 0.79 3.58
C VAL A 138 -22.33 1.06 2.11
N SER A 139 -23.28 1.59 1.35
CA SER A 139 -23.07 1.93 -0.07
C SER A 139 -22.00 3.01 -0.27
N ARG A 140 -21.95 4.03 0.61
CA ARG A 140 -20.83 5.01 0.62
C ARG A 140 -19.50 4.37 1.00
N GLY A 141 -19.53 3.47 1.98
CA GLY A 141 -18.37 2.89 2.63
C GLY A 141 -17.83 1.61 2.00
N VAL A 142 -18.54 0.98 1.05
CA VAL A 142 -18.12 -0.31 0.46
C VAL A 142 -16.71 -0.23 -0.12
N GLU A 143 -16.33 0.93 -0.64
CA GLU A 143 -14.99 1.19 -1.16
C GLU A 143 -13.91 1.18 -0.09
N TRP A 144 -14.22 1.56 1.14
CA TRP A 144 -13.28 1.47 2.26
C TRP A 144 -12.83 0.02 2.47
N THR A 145 -13.70 -0.93 2.16
CA THR A 145 -13.38 -2.36 2.24
C THR A 145 -12.39 -2.81 1.17
N GLY A 146 -12.53 -2.29 -0.05
CA GLY A 146 -11.89 -2.81 -1.28
C GLY A 146 -12.11 -4.30 -1.58
N ALA A 147 -12.71 -5.05 -0.66
CA ALA A 147 -12.99 -6.47 -0.74
C ALA A 147 -14.38 -6.78 -1.35
N HIS A 148 -15.30 -5.81 -1.30
CA HIS A 148 -16.68 -5.98 -1.75
C HIS A 148 -16.99 -5.12 -2.98
N ARG A 149 -17.72 -5.70 -3.94
CA ARG A 149 -18.08 -5.02 -5.20
C ARG A 149 -19.27 -4.06 -5.07
N ASP A 150 -20.14 -4.31 -4.09
CA ASP A 150 -21.38 -3.59 -3.85
C ASP A 150 -21.79 -3.69 -2.37
N ALA A 151 -22.71 -2.82 -1.94
CA ALA A 151 -23.18 -2.77 -0.57
C ALA A 151 -23.80 -4.10 -0.09
N GLY A 152 -24.49 -4.82 -0.98
CA GLY A 152 -25.15 -6.09 -0.67
C GLY A 152 -24.15 -7.17 -0.29
N GLY A 153 -23.07 -7.31 -1.05
CA GLY A 153 -21.99 -8.24 -0.77
C GLY A 153 -21.27 -7.95 0.55
N TRP A 154 -21.14 -6.68 0.94
CA TRP A 154 -20.58 -6.31 2.24
C TRP A 154 -21.55 -6.65 3.39
N LEU A 155 -22.84 -6.33 3.27
CA LEU A 155 -23.86 -6.69 4.26
C LEU A 155 -24.00 -8.21 4.42
N ASP A 156 -23.96 -8.97 3.34
CA ASP A 156 -23.97 -10.43 3.42
C ASP A 156 -22.72 -10.97 4.14
N ALA A 157 -21.57 -10.31 3.98
CA ALA A 157 -20.37 -10.66 4.72
C ALA A 157 -20.50 -10.32 6.21
N LEU A 158 -20.99 -9.13 6.56
CA LEU A 158 -21.28 -8.72 7.94
C LEU A 158 -22.32 -9.63 8.62
N GLY A 159 -23.34 -10.08 7.88
CA GLY A 159 -24.33 -11.04 8.37
C GLY A 159 -23.74 -12.41 8.72
N ARG A 160 -22.49 -12.68 8.31
CA ARG A 160 -21.73 -13.87 8.69
C ARG A 160 -20.65 -13.57 9.74
N THR A 161 -20.67 -12.44 10.44
CA THR A 161 -19.69 -12.14 11.49
C THR A 161 -20.30 -12.19 12.89
N CYS A 162 -19.43 -12.14 13.90
CA CYS A 162 -19.78 -12.15 15.31
C CYS A 162 -19.03 -11.05 16.08
N ALA A 163 -19.73 -10.31 16.92
CA ALA A 163 -19.15 -9.30 17.81
C ALA A 163 -19.68 -9.46 19.25
N LEU A 164 -18.78 -9.64 20.22
CA LEU A 164 -19.14 -9.74 21.63
C LEU A 164 -18.62 -8.52 22.38
N VAL A 165 -19.49 -7.80 23.08
CA VAL A 165 -19.17 -6.54 23.75
C VAL A 165 -19.16 -6.72 25.27
N TYR A 166 -18.03 -6.44 25.90
CA TYR A 166 -17.82 -6.51 27.33
C TYR A 166 -17.68 -5.10 27.90
N GLY A 167 -18.37 -4.82 29.00
CA GLY A 167 -18.33 -3.49 29.63
C GLY A 167 -19.54 -3.24 30.51
N PRO A 168 -19.78 -1.99 30.95
CA PRO A 168 -20.98 -1.65 31.71
C PRO A 168 -22.22 -1.78 30.84
N ALA A 169 -23.32 -2.27 31.40
CA ALA A 169 -24.52 -2.64 30.65
C ALA A 169 -25.07 -1.52 29.76
N GLY A 170 -24.98 -0.25 30.21
CA GLY A 170 -25.39 0.91 29.42
C GLY A 170 -24.57 1.06 28.14
N THR A 171 -23.25 1.26 28.26
CA THR A 171 -22.36 1.49 27.10
C THR A 171 -22.22 0.26 26.21
N ALA A 172 -22.03 -0.93 26.81
CA ALA A 172 -21.90 -2.17 26.06
C ALA A 172 -23.18 -2.54 25.30
N GLY A 173 -24.35 -2.27 25.89
CA GLY A 173 -25.65 -2.50 25.27
C GLY A 173 -25.87 -1.63 24.03
N VAL A 174 -25.53 -0.33 24.10
CA VAL A 174 -25.62 0.59 22.95
C VAL A 174 -24.71 0.13 21.82
N ILE A 175 -23.44 -0.17 22.09
CA ILE A 175 -22.50 -0.66 21.06
C ILE A 175 -23.01 -1.96 20.41
N ALA A 176 -23.52 -2.91 21.21
CA ALA A 176 -24.03 -4.18 20.69
C ALA A 176 -25.30 -3.99 19.83
N ALA A 177 -26.16 -3.03 20.19
CA ALA A 177 -27.35 -2.66 19.43
C ALA A 177 -26.96 -2.00 18.09
N ASP A 178 -26.05 -1.03 18.10
CA ASP A 178 -25.56 -0.34 16.90
C ASP A 178 -24.94 -1.33 15.90
N LEU A 179 -24.15 -2.30 16.40
CA LEU A 179 -23.55 -3.34 15.57
C LEU A 179 -24.62 -4.25 14.94
N ALA A 180 -25.67 -4.59 15.68
CA ALA A 180 -26.77 -5.41 15.18
C ALA A 180 -27.55 -4.67 14.09
N GLU A 181 -27.90 -3.40 14.34
CA GLU A 181 -28.58 -2.53 13.38
C GLU A 181 -27.75 -2.34 12.10
N SER A 182 -26.43 -2.30 12.25
CA SER A 182 -25.47 -2.20 11.13
C SER A 182 -25.30 -3.49 10.32
N GLY A 183 -26.00 -4.57 10.66
CA GLY A 183 -26.02 -5.82 9.90
C GLY A 183 -25.00 -6.87 10.33
N VAL A 184 -24.38 -6.74 11.51
CA VAL A 184 -23.54 -7.81 12.09
C VAL A 184 -24.43 -9.00 12.45
N GLY A 185 -24.07 -10.20 11.97
CA GLY A 185 -24.93 -11.38 12.08
C GLY A 185 -25.20 -11.85 13.51
N HIS A 186 -24.22 -11.69 14.39
CA HIS A 186 -24.33 -12.07 15.80
C HIS A 186 -23.70 -11.01 16.70
N THR A 187 -24.51 -10.40 17.56
CA THR A 187 -24.03 -9.48 18.59
C THR A 187 -24.52 -9.91 19.97
N GLY A 188 -23.80 -9.52 21.02
CA GLY A 188 -24.25 -9.76 22.39
C GLY A 188 -23.34 -9.17 23.45
N THR A 189 -23.88 -9.05 24.66
CA THR A 189 -23.19 -8.59 25.87
C THR A 189 -23.07 -9.74 26.88
N PRO A 190 -22.14 -10.69 26.68
CA PRO A 190 -21.99 -11.83 27.58
C PRO A 190 -21.51 -11.40 28.96
N PRO A 191 -21.70 -12.23 30.00
CA PRO A 191 -21.10 -12.00 31.30
C PRO A 191 -19.57 -11.97 31.21
N PRO A 192 -18.88 -11.27 32.13
CA PRO A 192 -17.42 -11.20 32.13
C PRO A 192 -16.81 -12.60 32.25
N PRO A 193 -15.66 -12.87 31.59
CA PRO A 193 -14.99 -14.16 31.70
C PRO A 193 -14.59 -14.47 33.15
N GLY A 194 -14.54 -15.75 33.49
CA GLY A 194 -13.98 -16.23 34.76
C GLY A 194 -12.47 -15.95 34.87
N ARG A 195 -11.91 -16.09 36.08
CA ARG A 195 -10.48 -15.84 36.35
C ARG A 195 -9.54 -16.91 35.78
N ALA A 196 -10.04 -18.10 35.46
CA ALA A 196 -9.24 -19.22 34.95
C ALA A 196 -9.50 -19.43 33.44
N PRO A 197 -8.47 -19.30 32.57
CA PRO A 197 -8.63 -19.50 31.12
C PRO A 197 -9.00 -20.94 30.75
N GLU A 198 -8.68 -21.93 31.59
CA GLU A 198 -9.03 -23.35 31.41
C GLU A 198 -10.53 -23.64 31.51
N GLN A 199 -11.31 -22.69 32.05
CA GLN A 199 -12.78 -22.77 32.14
C GLN A 199 -13.47 -21.85 31.13
N ALA A 200 -12.72 -21.23 30.21
CA ALA A 200 -13.33 -20.45 29.14
C ALA A 200 -14.26 -21.39 28.36
N PRO A 201 -15.54 -20.99 28.11
CA PRO A 201 -16.37 -21.75 27.19
C PRO A 201 -15.60 -21.91 25.88
N ALA A 202 -15.89 -22.99 25.14
CA ALA A 202 -15.34 -23.13 23.79
C ALA A 202 -15.51 -21.79 23.06
N ALA A 203 -14.47 -21.40 22.30
CA ALA A 203 -14.58 -20.25 21.41
C ALA A 203 -15.93 -20.33 20.70
N PRO A 204 -16.52 -19.20 20.28
CA PRO A 204 -17.51 -19.24 19.22
C PRO A 204 -16.84 -19.71 17.90
N ALA A 205 -16.17 -20.87 17.91
CA ALA A 205 -16.15 -21.76 16.79
C ALA A 205 -17.63 -22.10 16.51
N SER A 206 -18.12 -21.61 15.37
CA SER A 206 -19.24 -22.18 14.62
C SER A 206 -20.69 -21.91 15.08
N ARG A 207 -21.15 -20.67 14.93
CA ARG A 207 -22.37 -20.45 14.12
C ARG A 207 -22.03 -20.19 12.65
N GLY A 208 -20.98 -20.83 12.13
CA GLY A 208 -20.47 -20.60 10.77
C GLY A 208 -19.97 -19.18 10.50
N ALA A 209 -19.60 -18.40 11.54
CA ALA A 209 -19.16 -17.03 11.36
C ALA A 209 -17.79 -16.97 10.68
N ALA A 210 -17.65 -16.09 9.68
CA ALA A 210 -16.45 -15.88 8.90
C ALA A 210 -15.37 -15.07 9.66
N ARG A 211 -15.79 -14.16 10.55
CA ARG A 211 -14.92 -13.37 11.42
C ARG A 211 -15.58 -13.11 12.77
N THR A 212 -14.78 -13.06 13.83
CA THR A 212 -15.21 -12.76 15.19
C THR A 212 -14.35 -11.64 15.77
N LEU A 213 -14.96 -10.73 16.53
CA LEU A 213 -14.29 -9.65 17.26
C LEU A 213 -14.81 -9.59 18.70
N LEU A 214 -13.92 -9.43 19.67
CA LEU A 214 -14.31 -9.04 21.03
C LEU A 214 -14.09 -7.53 21.18
N VAL A 215 -15.04 -6.83 21.79
CA VAL A 215 -14.94 -5.39 22.10
C VAL A 215 -14.98 -5.24 23.61
N VAL A 216 -14.05 -4.46 24.17
CA VAL A 216 -14.01 -4.18 25.61
C VAL A 216 -14.09 -2.69 25.84
N VAL A 217 -15.14 -2.25 26.56
CA VAL A 217 -15.26 -0.91 27.10
C VAL A 217 -14.48 -0.87 28.42
N ASP A 218 -13.26 -0.34 28.36
CA ASP A 218 -12.31 -0.29 29.48
C ASP A 218 -12.63 0.92 30.37
N GLU A 219 -13.30 0.64 31.48
CA GLU A 219 -13.75 1.61 32.48
C GLU A 219 -13.25 1.24 33.89
N PRO A 220 -13.12 2.21 34.81
CA PRO A 220 -12.66 1.94 36.17
C PRO A 220 -13.66 1.06 36.94
N GLY A 221 -13.17 0.26 37.88
CA GLY A 221 -14.02 -0.59 38.74
C GLY A 221 -14.47 -1.92 38.11
N GLN A 222 -13.92 -2.30 36.95
CA GLN A 222 -14.23 -3.56 36.26
C GLN A 222 -13.28 -4.73 36.62
N ASP A 223 -12.47 -4.56 37.67
CA ASP A 223 -11.53 -5.53 38.25
C ASP A 223 -10.78 -6.36 37.19
N GLY A 224 -10.03 -5.75 36.28
CA GLY A 224 -9.20 -6.48 35.30
C GLY A 224 -10.00 -7.18 34.19
N LEU A 225 -11.17 -6.64 33.81
CA LEU A 225 -11.99 -7.15 32.72
C LEU A 225 -11.22 -7.23 31.40
N LEU A 226 -10.45 -6.19 31.06
CA LEU A 226 -9.67 -6.14 29.84
C LEU A 226 -8.65 -7.29 29.76
N GLU A 227 -7.93 -7.56 30.85
CA GLU A 227 -6.99 -8.67 30.94
C GLU A 227 -7.67 -10.02 30.74
N ARG A 228 -8.83 -10.23 31.37
CA ARG A 228 -9.58 -11.49 31.23
C ARG A 228 -10.10 -11.70 29.81
N VAL A 229 -10.65 -10.66 29.18
CA VAL A 229 -11.14 -10.75 27.80
C VAL A 229 -9.98 -10.89 26.82
N ALA A 230 -8.85 -10.21 27.04
CA ALA A 230 -7.64 -10.39 26.24
C ALA A 230 -7.08 -11.82 26.35
N ALA A 231 -7.06 -12.41 27.56
CA ALA A 231 -6.67 -13.81 27.76
C ALA A 231 -7.61 -14.78 27.06
N GLN A 232 -8.93 -14.53 27.11
CA GLN A 232 -9.92 -15.31 26.38
C GLN A 232 -9.74 -15.18 24.86
N GLY A 233 -9.53 -13.95 24.36
CA GLY A 233 -9.23 -13.70 22.95
C GLY A 233 -7.98 -14.43 22.49
N ALA A 234 -6.91 -14.45 23.30
CA ALA A 234 -5.71 -15.23 23.04
C ALA A 234 -5.98 -16.74 22.99
N ALA A 235 -6.79 -17.27 23.91
CA ALA A 235 -7.19 -18.68 23.91
C ALA A 235 -8.03 -19.07 22.68
N TRP A 236 -8.75 -18.12 22.10
CA TRP A 236 -9.62 -18.33 20.94
C TRP A 236 -8.97 -17.91 19.60
N ASP A 237 -7.76 -17.34 19.63
CA ASP A 237 -7.14 -16.65 18.48
C ASP A 237 -8.07 -15.59 17.83
N VAL A 238 -8.77 -14.83 18.69
CA VAL A 238 -9.73 -13.80 18.29
C VAL A 238 -9.21 -12.41 18.70
N PRO A 239 -9.26 -11.40 17.81
CA PRO A 239 -8.86 -10.04 18.13
C PRO A 239 -9.77 -9.39 19.18
N VAL A 240 -9.16 -8.60 20.07
CA VAL A 240 -9.88 -7.83 21.10
C VAL A 240 -9.66 -6.33 20.88
N LEU A 241 -10.69 -5.63 20.43
CA LEU A 241 -10.70 -4.18 20.32
C LEU A 241 -10.97 -3.55 21.69
N ARG A 242 -10.01 -2.77 22.21
CA ARG A 242 -10.23 -1.91 23.37
C ARG A 242 -10.88 -0.60 22.94
N VAL A 243 -11.85 -0.12 23.70
CA VAL A 243 -12.37 1.24 23.61
C VAL A 243 -12.45 1.84 25.01
N ALA A 244 -12.15 3.13 25.15
CA ALA A 244 -12.11 3.80 26.45
C ALA A 244 -12.36 5.29 26.34
N VAL A 245 -12.61 5.94 27.48
CA VAL A 245 -12.62 7.39 27.62
C VAL A 245 -11.57 7.78 28.66
N ASP A 246 -10.68 8.71 28.30
CA ASP A 246 -9.71 9.33 29.21
C ASP A 246 -9.80 10.86 29.10
N GLY A 247 -10.23 11.51 30.19
CA GLY A 247 -10.50 12.94 30.20
C GLY A 247 -11.53 13.33 29.14
N ALA A 248 -11.14 14.19 28.21
CA ALA A 248 -11.97 14.61 27.07
C ALA A 248 -11.56 13.90 25.77
N ARG A 249 -11.08 12.65 25.85
CA ARG A 249 -10.61 11.87 24.70
C ARG A 249 -11.31 10.52 24.66
N VAL A 250 -11.77 10.14 23.47
CA VAL A 250 -12.22 8.78 23.15
C VAL A 250 -11.04 8.02 22.55
N GLU A 251 -10.80 6.81 23.04
CA GLU A 251 -9.71 5.96 22.59
C GLU A 251 -10.25 4.73 21.88
N LEU A 252 -9.68 4.41 20.72
CA LEU A 252 -9.98 3.25 19.92
C LEU A 252 -8.68 2.46 19.73
N GLY A 253 -8.70 1.21 20.15
CA GLY A 253 -7.54 0.33 20.13
C GLY A 253 -6.62 0.46 21.35
N PRO A 254 -5.47 -0.23 21.32
CA PRO A 254 -5.06 -1.13 20.24
C PRO A 254 -5.97 -2.36 20.15
N VAL A 255 -5.86 -3.10 19.05
CA VAL A 255 -6.46 -4.43 18.94
C VAL A 255 -5.48 -5.42 19.53
N PHE A 256 -5.85 -6.13 20.60
CA PHE A 256 -5.04 -7.18 21.17
C PHE A 256 -5.21 -8.47 20.39
N LEU A 257 -4.10 -9.00 19.85
CA LEU A 257 -4.02 -10.28 19.15
C LEU A 257 -2.69 -10.96 19.50
N SER A 258 -2.80 -12.17 20.07
CA SER A 258 -1.65 -12.95 20.56
C SER A 258 -0.59 -13.16 19.47
N GLY A 259 0.68 -12.96 19.81
CA GLY A 259 1.80 -13.13 18.87
C GLY A 259 1.94 -12.06 17.77
N TYR A 260 1.04 -11.08 17.71
CA TYR A 260 1.05 -10.02 16.69
C TYR A 260 1.12 -8.59 17.26
N THR A 261 0.36 -8.29 18.31
CA THR A 261 0.33 -6.97 18.96
C THR A 261 0.91 -7.02 20.37
N ALA A 262 1.21 -5.85 20.94
CA ALA A 262 1.60 -5.74 22.35
C ALA A 262 0.46 -6.23 23.27
N CYS A 263 0.82 -6.71 24.47
CA CYS A 263 -0.15 -7.16 25.46
C CYS A 263 -0.78 -5.99 26.24
N VAL A 264 -1.82 -6.28 27.04
CA VAL A 264 -2.51 -5.29 27.88
C VAL A 264 -1.54 -4.60 28.84
N ALA A 265 -0.60 -5.34 29.43
CA ALA A 265 0.37 -4.77 30.37
C ALA A 265 1.30 -3.74 29.69
N CYS A 266 1.82 -4.04 28.50
CA CYS A 266 2.63 -3.08 27.73
C CYS A 266 1.80 -1.87 27.29
N CYS A 267 0.54 -2.06 26.92
CA CYS A 267 -0.35 -0.94 26.64
C CYS A 267 -0.50 -0.02 27.86
N ARG A 268 -0.74 -0.57 29.06
CA ARG A 268 -0.84 0.23 30.29
C ARG A 268 0.48 0.91 30.66
N ALA A 269 1.61 0.21 30.53
CA ALA A 269 2.93 0.77 30.76
C ALA A 269 3.22 1.96 29.84
N GLY A 270 2.97 1.80 28.53
CA GLY A 270 3.14 2.87 27.55
C GLY A 270 2.23 4.08 27.80
N ARG A 271 0.97 3.85 28.22
CA ARG A 271 0.07 4.93 28.66
C ARG A 271 0.62 5.68 29.86
N ALA A 272 1.04 4.96 30.90
CA ALA A 272 1.60 5.55 32.10
C ALA A 272 2.86 6.36 31.79
N ALA A 273 3.76 5.84 30.94
CA ALA A 273 4.96 6.55 30.49
C ALA A 273 4.64 7.81 29.68
N ALA A 274 3.56 7.81 28.91
CA ALA A 274 3.05 9.00 28.21
C ALA A 274 2.36 10.01 29.15
N GLY A 275 2.26 9.72 30.44
CA GLY A 275 1.57 10.55 31.43
C GLY A 275 0.05 10.54 31.31
N TRP A 276 -0.51 9.49 30.68
CA TRP A 276 -1.96 9.37 30.51
C TRP A 276 -2.61 8.78 31.75
N GLY A 277 -3.83 9.21 32.02
CA GLY A 277 -4.58 8.78 33.20
C GLY A 277 -5.14 7.37 33.05
N GLU A 278 -5.65 6.87 34.17
CA GLU A 278 -6.56 5.73 34.14
C GLU A 278 -7.85 6.11 33.39
N PRO A 279 -8.43 5.19 32.62
CA PRO A 279 -9.73 5.39 32.00
C PRO A 279 -10.77 5.85 33.02
N ARG A 280 -11.72 6.65 32.57
CA ARG A 280 -12.83 7.16 33.38
C ARG A 280 -14.12 6.48 33.01
N ALA A 281 -15.08 6.52 33.93
CA ALA A 281 -16.45 6.12 33.64
C ALA A 281 -17.01 7.01 32.52
N VAL A 282 -17.71 6.39 31.59
CA VAL A 282 -18.26 7.08 30.42
C VAL A 282 -19.49 7.88 30.84
N ASP A 283 -19.39 9.21 30.75
CA ASP A 283 -20.52 10.08 31.00
C ASP A 283 -21.60 9.93 29.90
N PRO A 284 -22.87 10.30 30.17
CA PRO A 284 -23.95 10.13 29.22
C PRO A 284 -23.74 10.82 27.87
N ASP A 285 -23.10 12.00 27.83
CA ASP A 285 -22.95 12.79 26.61
C ASP A 285 -21.84 12.20 25.71
N THR A 286 -20.76 11.69 26.31
CA THR A 286 -19.66 11.03 25.59
C THR A 286 -20.02 9.59 25.17
N ARG A 287 -21.03 8.97 25.78
CA ARG A 287 -21.42 7.58 25.51
C ARG A 287 -21.76 7.33 24.05
N ASP A 288 -22.59 8.18 23.46
CA ASP A 288 -23.07 7.98 22.09
C ASP A 288 -21.93 8.21 21.08
N LEU A 289 -21.04 9.16 21.37
CA LEU A 289 -19.83 9.38 20.57
C LEU A 289 -18.89 8.16 20.63
N LEU A 290 -18.63 7.64 21.84
CA LEU A 290 -17.84 6.42 22.02
C LEU A 290 -18.48 5.25 21.28
N ALA A 291 -19.79 5.06 21.41
CA ALA A 291 -20.49 3.95 20.79
C ALA A 291 -20.44 4.02 19.26
N GLY A 292 -20.70 5.18 18.66
CA GLY A 292 -20.60 5.36 17.21
C GLY A 292 -19.19 5.17 16.67
N LEU A 293 -18.17 5.66 17.38
CA LEU A 293 -16.77 5.45 17.03
C LEU A 293 -16.33 3.98 17.18
N ALA A 294 -16.75 3.31 18.26
CA ALA A 294 -16.49 1.90 18.52
C ALA A 294 -17.16 1.00 17.47
N CYS A 295 -18.43 1.26 17.16
CA CYS A 295 -19.18 0.58 16.12
C CYS A 295 -18.49 0.74 14.76
N SER A 296 -18.07 1.96 14.40
CA SER A 296 -17.35 2.23 13.15
C SER A 296 -16.04 1.45 13.04
N GLU A 297 -15.21 1.43 14.09
CA GLU A 297 -13.94 0.69 14.10
C GLU A 297 -14.17 -0.84 14.07
N ALA A 298 -15.17 -1.33 14.81
CA ALA A 298 -15.55 -2.74 14.83
C ALA A 298 -16.07 -3.22 13.47
N LEU A 299 -16.95 -2.46 12.81
CA LEU A 299 -17.42 -2.76 11.45
C LEU A 299 -16.27 -2.78 10.45
N ALA A 300 -15.31 -1.88 10.62
CA ALA A 300 -14.15 -1.81 9.77
C ALA A 300 -13.22 -3.03 9.98
N LEU A 301 -13.05 -3.54 11.20
CA LEU A 301 -12.31 -4.79 11.46
C LEU A 301 -13.06 -6.04 10.93
N LEU A 302 -14.36 -6.15 11.23
CA LEU A 302 -15.22 -7.27 10.84
C LEU A 302 -15.42 -7.32 9.31
N GLY A 303 -15.54 -6.17 8.67
CA GLY A 303 -15.65 -6.03 7.22
C GLY A 303 -14.32 -6.08 6.46
N GLY A 304 -13.19 -6.12 7.18
CA GLY A 304 -11.87 -6.09 6.55
C GLY A 304 -11.61 -4.79 5.78
N SER A 305 -11.96 -3.66 6.37
CA SER A 305 -11.66 -2.36 5.80
C SER A 305 -10.17 -2.10 5.68
N SER A 306 -9.77 -1.47 4.58
CA SER A 306 -8.41 -0.97 4.36
C SER A 306 -8.17 0.40 5.01
N THR A 307 -9.22 1.03 5.54
CA THR A 307 -9.17 2.35 6.20
C THR A 307 -9.07 2.27 7.72
N THR A 308 -9.08 1.07 8.31
CA THR A 308 -8.86 0.89 9.76
C THR A 308 -7.49 1.39 10.16
N ALA A 309 -7.39 1.85 11.41
CA ALA A 309 -6.07 2.05 11.99
C ALA A 309 -5.38 0.67 12.09
N PRO A 310 -4.05 0.58 11.88
CA PRO A 310 -3.35 -0.68 12.08
C PRO A 310 -3.63 -1.23 13.49
N ALA A 311 -3.82 -2.55 13.62
CA ALA A 311 -4.15 -3.20 14.90
C ALA A 311 -3.18 -2.85 16.05
N ARG A 312 -1.93 -2.51 15.71
CA ARG A 312 -0.85 -2.12 16.62
C ARG A 312 -0.92 -0.65 17.10
N THR A 313 -1.95 0.08 16.70
CA THR A 313 -2.09 1.50 17.03
C THR A 313 -3.27 1.76 17.95
N LEU A 314 -3.07 2.70 18.87
CA LEU A 314 -4.14 3.34 19.62
C LEU A 314 -4.45 4.67 18.94
N ARG A 315 -5.71 4.90 18.63
CA ARG A 315 -6.22 6.18 18.12
C ARG A 315 -6.93 6.92 19.25
N ALA A 316 -6.46 8.12 19.56
CA ALA A 316 -7.12 9.02 20.50
C ALA A 316 -7.84 10.13 19.72
N VAL A 317 -9.12 10.37 20.03
CA VAL A 317 -9.95 11.42 19.45
C VAL A 317 -10.35 12.38 20.56
N SER A 318 -9.87 13.60 20.47
CA SER A 318 -10.22 14.68 21.38
C SER A 318 -11.65 15.15 21.10
N VAL A 319 -12.51 15.13 22.11
CA VAL A 319 -13.94 15.51 22.03
C VAL A 319 -14.11 17.02 21.78
N PRO A 320 -13.36 17.94 22.42
CA PRO A 320 -13.57 19.38 22.25
C PRO A 320 -13.26 19.92 20.86
N ASP A 321 -12.24 19.39 20.18
CA ASP A 321 -11.73 19.90 18.89
C ASP A 321 -11.78 18.88 17.75
N GLY A 322 -12.21 17.65 18.03
CA GLY A 322 -12.26 16.55 17.05
C GLY A 322 -10.89 16.06 16.58
N ARG A 323 -9.79 16.52 17.20
CA ARG A 323 -8.43 16.17 16.76
C ARG A 323 -8.15 14.70 17.03
N SER A 324 -7.66 13.99 16.00
CA SER A 324 -7.31 12.58 16.10
C SER A 324 -5.79 12.39 16.05
N GLU A 325 -5.25 11.71 17.07
CA GLU A 325 -3.85 11.31 17.16
C GLU A 325 -3.74 9.78 17.13
N ARG A 326 -2.59 9.27 16.69
CA ARG A 326 -2.33 7.83 16.60
C ARG A 326 -0.98 7.53 17.26
N PHE A 327 -0.97 6.48 18.06
CA PHE A 327 0.18 6.04 18.83
C PHE A 327 0.46 4.58 18.51
N PHE A 328 1.72 4.22 18.30
CA PHE A 328 2.11 2.80 18.26
C PHE A 328 2.14 2.25 19.68
N VAL A 329 1.49 1.11 19.89
CA VAL A 329 1.56 0.39 21.16
C VAL A 329 2.52 -0.77 20.98
N ALA A 330 3.72 -0.62 21.53
CA ALA A 330 4.81 -1.55 21.38
C ALA A 330 4.97 -2.46 22.60
N PRO A 331 5.52 -3.67 22.43
CA PRO A 331 6.01 -4.46 23.55
C PRO A 331 7.12 -3.74 24.28
N GLU A 332 7.07 -3.76 25.60
CA GLU A 332 8.26 -3.47 26.42
C GLU A 332 9.27 -4.59 26.18
N PRO A 333 10.56 -4.29 25.89
CA PRO A 333 11.56 -5.32 25.57
C PRO A 333 11.56 -6.48 26.57
N GLY A 334 11.60 -6.17 27.87
CA GLY A 334 11.61 -7.14 28.97
C GLY A 334 10.26 -7.76 29.33
N CYS A 335 9.19 -7.54 28.57
CA CYS A 335 7.88 -8.09 28.89
C CYS A 335 7.89 -9.63 28.75
N PRO A 336 7.54 -10.39 29.80
CA PRO A 336 7.52 -11.86 29.72
C PRO A 336 6.40 -12.40 28.82
N ALA A 337 5.40 -11.59 28.49
CA ALA A 337 4.25 -11.99 27.69
C ALA A 337 4.42 -11.74 26.19
N CYS A 338 5.07 -10.63 25.80
CA CYS A 338 5.15 -10.22 24.39
C CYS A 338 6.46 -9.52 24.00
N GLY A 339 7.41 -9.40 24.92
CA GLY A 339 8.73 -8.82 24.66
C GLY A 339 9.62 -9.75 23.86
N THR A 340 10.64 -9.20 23.21
CA THR A 340 11.54 -9.92 22.30
C THR A 340 12.96 -10.11 22.85
N GLY A 341 13.28 -9.59 24.04
CA GLY A 341 14.63 -9.71 24.59
C GLY A 341 14.97 -8.65 25.66
N PRO A 342 16.23 -8.55 26.09
CA PRO A 342 16.65 -7.48 27.00
C PRO A 342 16.44 -6.10 26.35
N ALA A 343 16.30 -5.05 27.17
CA ALA A 343 16.19 -3.68 26.68
C ALA A 343 17.46 -3.28 25.90
N ALA A 344 17.28 -2.74 24.70
CA ALA A 344 18.38 -2.25 23.89
C ALA A 344 18.89 -0.89 24.39
N GLU A 345 20.15 -0.56 24.06
CA GLU A 345 20.74 0.76 24.34
C GLU A 345 20.00 1.89 23.59
N ASP A 346 20.19 3.14 24.04
CA ASP A 346 19.55 4.31 23.44
C ASP A 346 19.86 4.43 21.93
N GLY A 347 18.81 4.56 21.11
CA GLY A 347 18.88 4.57 19.64
C GLY A 347 18.52 3.23 18.99
N ALA A 348 18.94 2.10 19.57
CA ALA A 348 18.53 0.76 19.10
C ALA A 348 17.03 0.51 19.33
N ALA A 349 16.45 1.09 20.38
CA ALA A 349 15.03 0.98 20.70
C ALA A 349 14.10 1.49 19.57
N VAL A 350 14.48 2.55 18.84
CA VAL A 350 13.67 3.09 17.73
C VAL A 350 13.73 2.17 16.51
N ALA A 351 14.91 1.62 16.21
CA ALA A 351 15.08 0.66 15.12
C ALA A 351 14.33 -0.65 15.41
N GLU A 352 14.41 -1.16 16.65
CA GLU A 352 13.67 -2.34 17.09
C GLU A 352 12.15 -2.11 17.04
N LEU A 353 11.68 -0.94 17.50
CA LEU A 353 10.27 -0.57 17.37
C LEU A 353 9.85 -0.56 15.90
N TYR A 354 10.63 0.10 15.04
CA TYR A 354 10.37 0.14 13.61
C TYR A 354 10.30 -1.28 13.03
N GLU A 355 11.29 -2.12 13.29
CA GLU A 355 11.30 -3.50 12.81
C GLU A 355 10.09 -4.28 13.32
N TRP A 356 9.76 -4.18 14.61
CA TRP A 356 8.55 -4.78 15.15
C TRP A 356 7.29 -4.34 14.40
N THR A 357 7.16 -3.04 14.04
CA THR A 357 5.99 -2.54 13.30
C THR A 357 5.85 -3.10 11.89
N VAL A 358 6.94 -3.58 11.26
CA VAL A 358 6.94 -4.02 9.85
C VAL A 358 7.35 -5.48 9.62
N GLU A 359 7.88 -6.18 10.63
CA GLU A 359 8.44 -7.52 10.51
C GLU A 359 7.40 -8.56 10.05
N ARG A 360 6.14 -8.39 10.47
CA ARG A 360 5.07 -9.38 10.25
C ARG A 360 3.89 -8.78 9.51
N PRO A 361 3.41 -9.43 8.43
CA PRO A 361 2.17 -9.03 7.80
C PRO A 361 0.99 -9.26 8.77
N PRO A 362 -0.10 -8.49 8.66
CA PRO A 362 -1.31 -8.70 9.46
C PRO A 362 -1.86 -10.14 9.31
N PRO A 363 -2.13 -10.84 10.43
CA PRO A 363 -2.84 -12.12 10.42
C PRO A 363 -4.23 -11.99 9.79
N PRO A 364 -4.79 -13.08 9.23
CA PRO A 364 -6.10 -13.04 8.57
C PRO A 364 -7.23 -12.39 9.39
N ALA A 365 -7.21 -12.54 10.72
CA ALA A 365 -8.21 -11.99 11.62
C ALA A 365 -8.27 -10.45 11.66
N VAL A 366 -7.14 -9.77 11.40
CA VAL A 366 -7.04 -8.30 11.39
C VAL A 366 -6.50 -7.77 10.06
N ARG A 367 -6.46 -8.62 9.03
CA ARG A 367 -5.93 -8.24 7.73
C ARG A 367 -6.87 -7.24 7.06
N PRO A 368 -6.37 -6.05 6.68
CA PRO A 368 -7.14 -5.12 5.88
C PRO A 368 -7.43 -5.74 4.51
N GLY A 369 -8.57 -5.38 3.93
CA GLY A 369 -8.92 -5.71 2.56
C GLY A 369 -8.05 -4.98 1.55
N ASP A 370 -8.37 -5.17 0.28
CA ASP A 370 -7.69 -4.46 -0.80
C ASP A 370 -7.91 -2.94 -0.66
N PRO A 371 -7.00 -2.12 -1.19
CA PRO A 371 -7.22 -0.67 -1.24
C PRO A 371 -8.49 -0.31 -2.04
N PRO A 372 -9.10 0.84 -1.77
CA PRO A 372 -10.06 1.48 -2.67
C PRO A 372 -9.57 1.48 -4.13
N GLN A 373 -10.47 1.31 -5.10
CA GLN A 373 -10.16 1.40 -6.53
C GLN A 373 -9.52 2.73 -6.89
N ASP A 374 -9.98 3.83 -6.29
CA ASP A 374 -9.43 5.15 -6.59
C ASP A 374 -8.00 5.34 -6.03
N VAL A 375 -7.69 4.66 -4.91
CA VAL A 375 -6.34 4.54 -4.35
C VAL A 375 -5.47 3.62 -5.20
N ALA A 376 -5.98 2.46 -5.60
CA ALA A 376 -5.28 1.50 -6.46
C ALA A 376 -4.93 2.11 -7.83
N ALA A 377 -5.86 2.86 -8.44
CA ALA A 377 -5.62 3.58 -9.68
C ALA A 377 -4.50 4.62 -9.51
N ARG A 378 -4.51 5.39 -8.41
CA ARG A 378 -3.43 6.33 -8.10
C ARG A 378 -2.09 5.61 -7.91
N TRP A 379 -2.08 4.46 -7.25
CA TRP A 379 -0.86 3.67 -7.09
C TRP A 379 -0.28 3.17 -8.41
N ALA A 380 -1.13 2.84 -9.38
CA ALA A 380 -0.67 2.49 -10.73
C ALA A 380 -0.02 3.71 -11.42
N ASP A 381 -0.56 4.91 -11.20
CA ASP A 381 -0.02 6.15 -11.78
C ASP A 381 1.31 6.58 -11.12
N LEU A 382 1.60 6.16 -9.87
CA LEU A 382 2.85 6.49 -9.17
C LEU A 382 4.10 6.05 -9.93
N ALA A 383 4.02 4.95 -10.70
CA ALA A 383 5.15 4.49 -11.51
C ALA A 383 5.60 5.53 -12.55
N GLY A 384 4.68 6.37 -13.04
CA GLY A 384 4.97 7.49 -13.95
C GLY A 384 5.25 8.81 -13.22
N ASP A 385 4.96 8.91 -11.92
CA ASP A 385 5.24 10.09 -11.09
C ASP A 385 6.72 10.13 -10.69
N ARG A 386 7.56 10.50 -11.65
CA ARG A 386 8.94 10.94 -11.37
C ARG A 386 8.86 12.40 -10.93
N PRO A 387 9.78 12.90 -10.09
CA PRO A 387 9.95 14.33 -9.85
C PRO A 387 10.39 15.02 -11.15
N ALA A 388 9.46 15.14 -12.10
CA ALA A 388 9.63 15.85 -13.33
C ALA A 388 9.71 17.34 -12.99
N ARG A 389 8.88 17.81 -12.05
CA ARG A 389 8.74 19.23 -11.68
C ARG A 389 10.06 19.93 -11.32
N SER A 390 10.96 19.28 -10.59
CA SER A 390 12.26 19.89 -10.19
C SER A 390 13.29 19.92 -11.32
N PHE A 391 13.11 19.09 -12.37
CA PHE A 391 14.09 18.91 -13.43
C PHE A 391 13.54 19.19 -14.86
N LEU A 392 12.29 19.66 -15.00
CA LEU A 392 11.63 19.87 -16.30
C LEU A 392 12.43 20.75 -17.26
N THR A 393 13.09 21.77 -16.72
CA THR A 393 13.83 22.79 -17.48
C THR A 393 15.34 22.58 -17.47
N ARG A 394 15.82 21.49 -16.87
CA ARG A 394 17.26 21.21 -16.75
C ARG A 394 17.80 20.62 -18.06
N PRO A 395 19.07 20.90 -18.42
CA PRO A 395 19.74 20.27 -19.56
C PRO A 395 19.74 18.74 -19.46
N ARG A 396 19.53 18.08 -20.61
CA ARG A 396 19.40 16.62 -20.71
C ARG A 396 20.30 16.09 -21.83
N CYS A 397 20.86 14.90 -21.65
CA CYS A 397 21.70 14.24 -22.63
C CYS A 397 21.21 12.80 -22.82
N PRO A 398 20.70 12.44 -24.03
CA PRO A 398 20.27 11.08 -24.31
C PRO A 398 21.46 10.12 -24.27
N LEU A 399 21.25 8.95 -23.68
CA LEU A 399 22.29 7.92 -23.60
C LEU A 399 22.20 6.96 -24.79
N PRO A 400 23.32 6.35 -25.22
CA PRO A 400 23.33 5.35 -26.28
C PRO A 400 22.38 4.17 -25.99
N ALA A 401 21.40 3.95 -26.88
CA ALA A 401 20.42 2.86 -26.73
C ALA A 401 21.01 1.46 -26.99
N ALA A 402 22.16 1.38 -27.68
CA ALA A 402 22.81 0.13 -28.02
C ALA A 402 23.30 -0.58 -26.75
N ARG A 403 22.68 -1.71 -26.41
CA ARG A 403 23.05 -2.49 -25.24
C ARG A 403 24.26 -3.35 -25.52
N LEU A 404 25.19 -3.33 -24.59
CA LEU A 404 26.37 -4.16 -24.67
C LEU A 404 25.98 -5.61 -24.34
N PRO A 405 26.53 -6.61 -25.05
CA PRO A 405 26.20 -8.00 -24.81
C PRO A 405 26.50 -8.40 -23.36
N VAL A 406 25.63 -9.24 -22.80
CA VAL A 406 25.76 -9.82 -21.47
C VAL A 406 25.87 -11.34 -21.57
N PRO A 407 26.77 -11.98 -20.82
CA PRO A 407 26.99 -13.42 -20.89
C PRO A 407 25.91 -14.21 -20.13
N GLY A 408 25.03 -13.54 -19.37
CA GLY A 408 23.93 -14.16 -18.61
C GLY A 408 24.38 -14.96 -17.38
N THR A 409 25.68 -15.07 -17.12
CA THR A 409 26.26 -15.83 -16.01
C THR A 409 27.11 -14.91 -15.14
N PHE A 410 26.86 -14.89 -13.83
CA PHE A 410 27.67 -14.13 -12.88
C PHE A 410 29.13 -14.60 -12.91
N GLY A 411 30.09 -13.68 -12.86
CA GLY A 411 31.52 -14.01 -12.90
C GLY A 411 32.13 -14.15 -14.30
N VAL A 412 31.30 -14.22 -15.36
CA VAL A 412 31.82 -14.32 -16.73
C VAL A 412 32.12 -12.94 -17.28
N ARG A 413 33.37 -12.72 -17.70
CA ARG A 413 33.83 -11.47 -18.29
C ARG A 413 33.47 -11.41 -19.78
N THR A 414 33.15 -10.21 -20.24
CA THR A 414 32.94 -9.87 -21.65
C THR A 414 34.06 -8.97 -22.14
N ALA A 415 34.36 -9.04 -23.43
CA ALA A 415 35.30 -8.12 -24.04
C ALA A 415 34.78 -6.68 -23.92
N ARG A 416 35.66 -5.75 -23.54
CA ARG A 416 35.35 -4.32 -23.50
C ARG A 416 35.03 -3.85 -24.94
N PRO A 417 34.01 -3.00 -25.14
CA PRO A 417 33.70 -2.50 -26.48
C PRO A 417 34.89 -1.73 -27.05
N ALA A 418 35.29 -2.04 -28.28
CA ALA A 418 36.30 -1.25 -28.99
C ALA A 418 35.68 0.09 -29.42
N GLY A 419 36.35 1.21 -29.13
CA GLY A 419 35.97 2.53 -29.67
C GLY A 419 35.14 3.45 -28.77
N ASP A 420 35.04 3.20 -27.46
CA ASP A 420 34.40 4.12 -26.49
C ASP A 420 35.44 4.77 -25.54
N PRO A 421 36.20 5.77 -26.00
CA PRO A 421 37.24 6.41 -25.21
C PRO A 421 36.69 7.24 -24.03
N SER A 422 35.42 7.68 -24.07
CA SER A 422 34.77 8.39 -22.97
C SER A 422 34.14 7.46 -21.94
N GLY A 423 33.92 6.18 -22.27
CA GLY A 423 33.23 5.21 -21.42
C GLY A 423 31.72 5.46 -21.33
N THR A 424 31.15 6.28 -22.21
CA THR A 424 29.75 6.70 -22.15
C THR A 424 28.80 5.55 -22.45
N ALA A 425 29.16 4.64 -23.36
CA ALA A 425 28.37 3.45 -23.65
C ALA A 425 28.39 2.45 -22.49
N GLU A 426 29.53 2.33 -21.80
CA GLU A 426 29.64 1.53 -20.57
C GLU A 426 28.75 2.10 -19.45
N ILE A 427 28.81 3.41 -19.21
CA ILE A 427 27.95 4.10 -18.24
C ILE A 427 26.47 3.91 -18.59
N ALA A 428 26.10 4.07 -19.86
CA ALA A 428 24.72 3.89 -20.32
C ALA A 428 24.20 2.47 -20.07
N ASP A 429 25.00 1.45 -20.40
CA ASP A 429 24.65 0.03 -20.17
C ASP A 429 24.52 -0.27 -18.67
N VAL A 430 25.42 0.26 -17.83
CA VAL A 430 25.36 0.11 -16.37
C VAL A 430 24.08 0.75 -15.82
N LEU A 431 23.78 2.00 -16.16
CA LEU A 431 22.58 2.70 -15.68
C LEU A 431 21.29 1.97 -16.11
N ALA A 432 21.23 1.52 -17.38
CA ALA A 432 20.09 0.76 -17.90
C ALA A 432 19.87 -0.56 -17.14
N ARG A 433 20.95 -1.27 -16.80
CA ARG A 433 20.87 -2.56 -16.13
C ARG A 433 20.67 -2.47 -14.63
N VAL A 434 21.00 -1.34 -14.01
CA VAL A 434 20.85 -1.16 -12.56
C VAL A 434 19.51 -0.52 -12.22
N GLY A 435 19.08 0.50 -12.96
CA GLY A 435 17.86 1.27 -12.65
C GLY A 435 16.81 1.26 -13.77
N GLY A 436 17.18 0.89 -14.99
CA GLY A 436 16.33 0.97 -16.18
C GLY A 436 15.48 -0.27 -16.47
N PHE A 437 14.70 -0.18 -17.55
CA PHE A 437 13.85 -1.25 -18.05
C PHE A 437 14.64 -2.29 -18.87
N ARG A 438 14.15 -3.54 -18.88
CA ARG A 438 14.65 -4.60 -19.77
C ARG A 438 14.32 -4.35 -21.22
N ASP A 439 13.29 -3.58 -21.48
CA ASP A 439 13.00 -3.01 -22.79
C ASP A 439 12.47 -1.59 -22.54
N ILE A 440 13.09 -0.59 -23.18
CA ILE A 440 12.67 0.82 -23.00
C ILE A 440 11.34 1.05 -23.72
N ASP A 441 11.10 0.35 -24.82
CA ASP A 441 9.89 0.48 -25.63
C ASP A 441 8.76 -0.39 -25.09
N ASP A 442 9.09 -1.44 -24.32
CA ASP A 442 8.14 -2.29 -23.60
C ASP A 442 8.37 -2.30 -22.07
N PRO A 443 7.77 -1.35 -21.32
CA PRO A 443 7.80 -1.36 -19.86
C PRO A 443 7.23 -2.64 -19.23
N ALA A 444 6.40 -3.42 -19.94
CA ALA A 444 5.86 -4.68 -19.45
C ALA A 444 6.93 -5.78 -19.37
N ALA A 445 8.04 -5.63 -20.11
CA ALA A 445 9.23 -6.46 -19.96
C ALA A 445 9.88 -6.32 -18.56
N GLY A 446 9.46 -5.31 -17.79
CA GLY A 446 9.91 -5.09 -16.42
C GLY A 446 11.30 -4.49 -16.34
N ARG A 447 11.87 -4.49 -15.14
CA ARG A 447 13.19 -3.92 -14.84
C ARG A 447 14.24 -5.01 -14.68
N TRP A 448 15.49 -4.61 -14.80
CA TRP A 448 16.61 -5.50 -14.51
C TRP A 448 16.73 -5.77 -13.02
N ALA A 449 16.83 -4.71 -12.21
CA ALA A 449 16.69 -4.81 -10.76
C ALA A 449 15.20 -4.74 -10.37
N PRO A 450 14.72 -5.61 -9.46
CA PRO A 450 13.36 -5.53 -8.94
C PRO A 450 13.14 -4.20 -8.20
N SER A 451 11.89 -3.75 -8.20
CA SER A 451 11.43 -2.61 -7.40
C SER A 451 10.03 -2.91 -6.85
N GLY A 452 9.80 -2.56 -5.59
CA GLY A 452 8.52 -2.61 -4.91
C GLY A 452 7.37 -2.09 -5.79
N GLY A 453 6.54 -3.00 -6.31
CA GLY A 453 5.39 -2.65 -7.15
C GLY A 453 5.74 -2.01 -8.49
N SER A 454 6.97 -2.21 -8.99
CA SER A 454 7.51 -1.54 -10.20
C SER A 454 7.55 -0.02 -10.11
N LEU A 455 7.67 0.52 -8.89
CA LEU A 455 7.63 1.97 -8.63
C LEU A 455 8.97 2.69 -8.85
N ALA A 456 10.01 2.01 -9.36
CA ALA A 456 11.37 2.55 -9.46
C ALA A 456 11.85 3.12 -8.14
N SER A 457 11.83 2.29 -7.10
CA SER A 457 12.17 2.66 -5.73
C SER A 457 13.56 3.28 -5.57
N VAL A 458 14.49 2.89 -6.44
CA VAL A 458 15.88 3.31 -6.44
C VAL A 458 16.10 4.21 -7.65
N GLU A 459 16.38 5.48 -7.38
CA GLU A 459 16.83 6.45 -8.37
C GLU A 459 18.35 6.45 -8.43
N LEU A 460 18.91 6.59 -9.62
CA LEU A 460 20.35 6.60 -9.84
C LEU A 460 20.84 8.01 -10.11
N TYR A 461 21.87 8.39 -9.37
CA TYR A 461 22.65 9.60 -9.60
C TYR A 461 24.07 9.19 -9.99
N LEU A 462 24.64 9.93 -10.93
CA LEU A 462 25.99 9.75 -11.45
C LEU A 462 26.79 11.01 -11.16
N LEU A 463 27.92 10.86 -10.47
CA LEU A 463 28.91 11.91 -10.30
C LEU A 463 30.14 11.57 -11.12
N THR A 464 30.62 12.53 -11.92
CA THR A 464 31.78 12.34 -12.79
C THR A 464 32.83 13.41 -12.56
N ARG A 465 33.97 13.29 -13.24
CA ARG A 465 34.84 14.44 -13.45
C ARG A 465 34.21 15.39 -14.48
N GLU A 466 34.64 16.64 -14.45
CA GLU A 466 34.22 17.66 -15.42
C GLU A 466 34.58 17.25 -16.85
N GLY A 467 33.67 17.51 -17.80
CA GLY A 467 33.86 17.20 -19.22
C GLY A 467 33.69 15.74 -19.62
N GLN A 468 33.38 14.82 -18.69
CA GLN A 468 33.20 13.40 -19.00
C GLN A 468 31.82 13.09 -19.62
N VAL A 469 30.82 13.92 -19.32
CA VAL A 469 29.48 13.89 -19.92
C VAL A 469 29.27 15.23 -20.62
N ASP A 470 28.65 15.22 -21.80
CA ASP A 470 28.30 16.43 -22.55
C ASP A 470 27.07 17.12 -21.93
N LEU A 471 27.22 17.57 -20.69
CA LEU A 471 26.24 18.30 -19.90
C LEU A 471 26.97 19.25 -18.93
N PRO A 472 26.35 20.39 -18.55
CA PRO A 472 26.92 21.27 -17.55
C PRO A 472 26.97 20.59 -16.16
N GLY A 473 28.01 20.92 -15.40
CA GLY A 473 28.23 20.39 -14.06
C GLY A 473 28.84 18.99 -14.05
N THR A 474 28.74 18.32 -12.90
CA THR A 474 29.32 16.99 -12.66
C THR A 474 28.38 16.03 -11.93
N VAL A 475 27.16 16.48 -11.63
CA VAL A 475 26.16 15.72 -10.87
C VAL A 475 24.93 15.54 -11.76
N PHE A 476 24.64 14.28 -12.08
CA PHE A 476 23.58 13.91 -13.03
C PHE A 476 22.61 12.95 -12.37
N ARG A 477 21.33 13.09 -12.71
CA ARG A 477 20.28 12.11 -12.39
C ARG A 477 19.96 11.31 -13.64
N TYR A 478 19.80 10.00 -13.51
CA TYR A 478 19.37 9.13 -14.60
C TYR A 478 17.84 9.11 -14.70
N ASP A 479 17.30 9.42 -15.88
CA ASP A 479 15.89 9.21 -16.21
C ASP A 479 15.73 7.82 -16.86
N ASP A 480 15.17 6.90 -16.08
CA ASP A 480 14.94 5.51 -16.46
C ASP A 480 13.88 5.35 -17.58
N THR A 481 12.97 6.32 -17.70
CA THR A 481 11.87 6.26 -18.68
C THR A 481 12.27 6.71 -20.07
N ARG A 482 13.22 7.65 -20.16
CA ARG A 482 13.71 8.21 -21.42
C ARG A 482 15.13 7.79 -21.76
N HIS A 483 15.79 7.07 -20.86
CA HIS A 483 17.18 6.63 -21.01
C HIS A 483 18.14 7.81 -21.28
N GLU A 484 18.17 8.76 -20.35
CA GLU A 484 18.96 9.99 -20.47
C GLU A 484 19.51 10.45 -19.13
N LEU A 485 20.54 11.29 -19.16
CA LEU A 485 21.05 12.00 -18.00
C LEU A 485 20.46 13.40 -17.93
N ILE A 486 20.16 13.85 -16.72
CA ILE A 486 19.68 15.20 -16.44
C ILE A 486 20.67 15.90 -15.51
N ALA A 487 21.13 17.09 -15.89
CA ALA A 487 22.00 17.90 -15.04
C ALA A 487 21.24 18.36 -13.79
N VAL A 488 21.74 17.97 -12.61
CA VAL A 488 21.14 18.37 -11.32
C VAL A 488 21.52 19.81 -11.02
N ARG A 489 22.80 20.17 -11.23
CA ARG A 489 23.35 21.49 -10.94
C ARG A 489 24.27 21.94 -12.06
N PRO A 490 24.27 23.25 -12.41
CA PRO A 490 25.15 23.77 -13.43
C PRO A 490 26.58 23.96 -12.92
N GLU A 491 26.78 24.26 -11.63
CA GLU A 491 28.14 24.39 -11.09
C GLU A 491 28.78 23.02 -10.85
N PRO A 492 30.01 22.78 -11.36
CA PRO A 492 30.76 21.58 -11.07
C PRO A 492 30.95 21.37 -9.56
N VAL A 493 30.72 20.12 -9.12
CA VAL A 493 31.09 19.64 -7.79
C VAL A 493 32.26 18.69 -7.94
N PRO A 494 33.45 19.05 -7.45
CA PRO A 494 34.61 18.17 -7.48
C PRO A 494 34.33 16.85 -6.72
N LEU A 495 34.86 15.72 -7.19
CA LEU A 495 34.58 14.42 -6.58
C LEU A 495 35.10 14.30 -5.15
N ASP A 496 36.27 14.89 -4.85
CA ASP A 496 36.79 14.99 -3.49
C ASP A 496 35.80 15.71 -2.59
N ARG A 497 35.19 16.79 -3.09
CA ARG A 497 34.16 17.56 -2.40
C ARG A 497 32.89 16.75 -2.16
N ALA A 498 32.45 15.95 -3.13
CA ALA A 498 31.24 15.13 -3.00
C ALA A 498 31.44 13.92 -2.09
N LEU A 499 32.66 13.38 -2.01
CA LEU A 499 32.99 12.18 -1.25
C LEU A 499 33.57 12.47 0.15
N ARG A 500 33.73 13.74 0.56
CA ARG A 500 34.35 14.11 1.85
C ARG A 500 33.76 13.44 3.07
N SER A 501 32.46 13.14 3.04
CA SER A 501 31.76 12.50 4.16
C SER A 501 31.63 10.99 4.01
N THR A 502 32.34 10.41 3.04
CA THR A 502 32.41 8.96 2.80
C THR A 502 33.83 8.45 3.10
N ASP A 503 33.97 7.14 3.17
CA ASP A 503 35.26 6.44 3.27
C ASP A 503 35.90 6.14 1.90
N LEU A 504 35.31 6.63 0.80
CA LEU A 504 35.83 6.47 -0.57
C LEU A 504 36.83 7.58 -0.93
N ARG A 505 37.87 7.24 -1.70
CA ARG A 505 38.93 8.18 -2.13
C ARG A 505 38.74 8.59 -3.59
N ALA A 506 38.57 9.89 -3.86
CA ALA A 506 38.30 10.40 -5.21
C ALA A 506 39.42 10.11 -6.25
N GLU A 507 40.66 9.89 -5.79
CA GLU A 507 41.85 9.64 -6.61
C GLU A 507 41.74 8.32 -7.40
N ASP A 508 41.07 7.32 -6.84
CA ASP A 508 41.01 5.96 -7.38
C ASP A 508 39.73 5.69 -8.21
N VAL A 509 38.90 6.70 -8.40
CA VAL A 509 37.52 6.53 -8.90
C VAL A 509 37.36 7.15 -10.27
N GLY A 510 36.81 6.39 -11.23
CA GLY A 510 36.43 6.92 -12.54
C GLY A 510 35.17 7.78 -12.45
N HIS A 511 34.13 7.23 -11.83
CA HIS A 511 32.85 7.88 -11.57
C HIS A 511 32.19 7.26 -10.33
N VAL A 512 31.26 7.99 -9.71
CA VAL A 512 30.51 7.52 -8.55
C VAL A 512 29.05 7.35 -8.94
N LEU A 513 28.47 6.21 -8.60
CA LEU A 513 27.03 5.98 -8.65
C LEU A 513 26.45 6.11 -7.25
N VAL A 514 25.44 6.95 -7.09
CA VAL A 514 24.69 7.09 -5.84
C VAL A 514 23.28 6.58 -6.06
N MET A 515 22.87 5.65 -5.20
CA MET A 515 21.52 5.11 -5.17
C MET A 515 20.70 5.88 -4.15
N VAL A 516 19.52 6.33 -4.57
CA VAL A 516 18.64 7.17 -3.76
C VAL A 516 17.26 6.51 -3.68
N ALA A 517 16.76 6.31 -2.47
CA ALA A 517 15.40 5.86 -2.25
C ALA A 517 14.41 6.97 -2.63
N ALA A 518 13.44 6.67 -3.50
CA ALA A 518 12.25 7.49 -3.70
C ALA A 518 11.20 7.15 -2.63
N HIS A 519 11.52 7.48 -1.37
CA HIS A 519 10.75 7.07 -0.20
C HIS A 519 9.28 7.48 -0.27
N GLN A 520 8.97 8.73 -0.63
CA GLN A 520 7.58 9.20 -0.70
C GLN A 520 6.73 8.39 -1.68
N ARG A 521 7.31 8.02 -2.83
CA ARG A 521 6.64 7.21 -3.87
C ARG A 521 6.33 5.80 -3.36
N LEU A 522 7.27 5.20 -2.62
CA LEU A 522 7.03 3.91 -1.97
C LEU A 522 6.03 4.02 -0.81
N ALA A 523 6.17 5.03 0.05
CA ALA A 523 5.33 5.25 1.23
C ALA A 523 3.87 5.48 0.86
N ALA A 524 3.60 6.09 -0.30
CA ALA A 524 2.26 6.26 -0.82
C ALA A 524 1.51 4.92 -1.02
N LYS A 525 2.22 3.81 -1.26
CA LYS A 525 1.66 2.46 -1.42
C LYS A 525 1.90 1.54 -0.23
N TYR A 526 3.07 1.61 0.38
CA TYR A 526 3.54 0.65 1.39
C TYR A 526 3.58 1.22 2.82
N GLY A 527 3.22 2.49 3.01
CA GLY A 527 3.21 3.14 4.32
C GLY A 527 4.57 3.02 5.03
N GLY A 528 4.56 2.64 6.31
CA GLY A 528 5.78 2.48 7.11
C GLY A 528 6.77 1.44 6.57
N PHE A 529 6.30 0.40 5.87
CA PHE A 529 7.17 -0.63 5.29
C PHE A 529 8.04 -0.10 4.14
N ALA A 530 7.72 1.07 3.58
CA ALA A 530 8.45 1.68 2.48
C ALA A 530 9.94 1.88 2.78
N TYR A 531 10.31 2.19 4.02
CA TYR A 531 11.71 2.38 4.39
C TYR A 531 12.52 1.08 4.24
N ARG A 532 12.02 -0.03 4.79
CA ARG A 532 12.65 -1.35 4.67
C ARG A 532 12.65 -1.85 3.23
N LEU A 533 11.55 -1.67 2.52
CA LEU A 533 11.45 -2.03 1.11
C LEU A 533 12.45 -1.27 0.23
N ALA A 534 12.65 0.03 0.48
CA ALA A 534 13.64 0.82 -0.25
C ALA A 534 15.08 0.31 -0.03
N GLN A 535 15.42 -0.13 1.19
CA GLN A 535 16.73 -0.71 1.48
C GLN A 535 16.92 -2.09 0.81
N LEU A 536 15.87 -2.92 0.80
CA LEU A 536 15.89 -4.21 0.08
C LEU A 536 16.09 -4.00 -1.43
N ASP A 537 15.33 -3.06 -2.02
CA ASP A 537 15.45 -2.72 -3.44
C ASP A 537 16.84 -2.15 -3.76
N ALA A 538 17.41 -1.33 -2.88
CA ALA A 538 18.77 -0.85 -3.01
C ALA A 538 19.79 -1.99 -2.98
N GLY A 539 19.63 -2.99 -2.10
CA GLY A 539 20.46 -4.19 -2.08
C GLY A 539 20.41 -5.00 -3.38
N CYS A 540 19.23 -5.09 -4.00
CA CYS A 540 19.10 -5.68 -5.34
C CYS A 540 19.84 -4.86 -6.40
N ALA A 541 19.73 -3.53 -6.37
CA ALA A 541 20.41 -2.64 -7.30
C ALA A 541 21.94 -2.67 -7.14
N THR A 542 22.48 -2.70 -5.91
CA THR A 542 23.92 -2.82 -5.65
C THR A 542 24.49 -4.16 -6.09
N THR A 543 23.74 -5.26 -5.88
CA THR A 543 24.10 -6.59 -6.38
C THR A 543 24.14 -6.61 -7.91
N GLN A 544 23.13 -6.03 -8.55
CA GLN A 544 23.06 -5.91 -10.00
C GLN A 544 24.21 -5.04 -10.56
N LEU A 545 24.54 -3.93 -9.90
CA LEU A 545 25.68 -3.08 -10.25
C LEU A 545 26.99 -3.88 -10.23
N SER A 546 27.21 -4.63 -9.14
CA SER A 546 28.39 -5.47 -8.96
C SER A 546 28.50 -6.54 -10.05
N ALA A 547 27.39 -7.20 -10.39
CA ALA A 547 27.34 -8.20 -11.44
C ALA A 547 27.68 -7.62 -12.82
N VAL A 548 27.11 -6.46 -13.15
CA VAL A 548 27.35 -5.78 -14.43
C VAL A 548 28.81 -5.34 -14.53
N LEU A 549 29.34 -4.63 -13.53
CA LEU A 549 30.72 -4.14 -13.55
C LEU A 549 31.75 -5.28 -13.58
N HIS A 550 31.51 -6.35 -12.80
CA HIS A 550 32.38 -7.52 -12.84
C HIS A 550 32.41 -8.17 -14.23
N SER A 551 31.27 -8.25 -14.91
CA SER A 551 31.20 -8.75 -16.30
C SER A 551 31.96 -7.87 -17.30
N ARG A 552 32.21 -6.59 -16.96
CA ARG A 552 33.04 -5.65 -17.73
C ARG A 552 34.51 -5.62 -17.26
N GLY A 553 34.84 -6.37 -16.21
CA GLY A 553 36.16 -6.37 -15.62
C GLY A 553 36.52 -5.10 -14.86
N ALA A 554 35.52 -4.30 -14.46
CA ALA A 554 35.67 -3.15 -13.59
C ALA A 554 35.41 -3.54 -12.12
N SER A 555 36.04 -2.83 -11.18
CA SER A 555 35.77 -2.99 -9.75
C SER A 555 34.74 -1.96 -9.28
N VAL A 556 34.06 -2.33 -8.20
CA VAL A 556 33.14 -1.47 -7.47
C VAL A 556 33.50 -1.52 -5.99
N ASP A 557 33.67 -0.34 -5.40
CA ASP A 557 33.87 -0.18 -3.96
C ASP A 557 32.70 0.60 -3.40
N PHE A 558 32.04 0.04 -2.38
CA PHE A 558 30.91 0.69 -1.72
C PHE A 558 31.39 1.45 -0.49
N ALA A 559 30.86 2.67 -0.30
CA ALA A 559 31.07 3.39 0.93
C ALA A 559 30.40 2.66 2.11
N SER A 560 31.08 2.56 3.25
CA SER A 560 30.49 2.04 4.48
C SER A 560 29.72 3.10 5.28
N ALA A 561 29.96 4.37 4.99
CA ALA A 561 29.27 5.51 5.61
C ALA A 561 29.20 6.71 4.65
N TRP A 562 28.23 7.60 4.87
CA TRP A 562 28.10 8.88 4.18
C TRP A 562 27.42 9.93 5.08
N GLY A 563 27.75 11.21 4.86
CA GLY A 563 27.15 12.33 5.58
C GLY A 563 25.93 12.95 4.87
N PRO A 564 25.20 13.83 5.57
CA PRO A 564 24.02 14.51 5.03
C PRO A 564 24.35 15.52 3.92
N ASP A 565 25.61 15.96 3.79
CA ASP A 565 26.06 16.87 2.75
C ASP A 565 25.98 16.26 1.33
N LEU A 566 26.02 14.93 1.23
CA LEU A 566 25.80 14.24 -0.04
C LEU A 566 24.36 14.44 -0.52
N ALA A 567 23.36 14.37 0.37
CA ALA A 567 21.96 14.63 0.01
C ALA A 567 21.76 16.06 -0.50
N VAL A 568 22.45 17.03 0.10
CA VAL A 568 22.46 18.44 -0.37
C VAL A 568 23.11 18.56 -1.74
N THR A 569 24.22 17.85 -1.97
CA THR A 569 24.93 17.84 -3.26
C THR A 569 24.05 17.33 -4.40
N LEU A 570 23.19 16.36 -4.11
CA LEU A 570 22.28 15.72 -5.06
C LEU A 570 20.92 16.43 -5.20
N ASP A 571 20.70 17.54 -4.49
CA ASP A 571 19.43 18.29 -4.45
C ASP A 571 18.24 17.40 -4.05
N LEU A 572 18.44 16.52 -3.05
CA LEU A 572 17.40 15.63 -2.56
C LEU A 572 16.38 16.37 -1.71
N VAL A 573 15.10 16.01 -1.88
CA VAL A 573 14.02 16.55 -1.05
C VAL A 573 14.02 15.86 0.32
N PRO A 574 14.25 16.59 1.43
CA PRO A 574 14.28 16.00 2.77
C PRO A 574 12.95 15.29 3.11
N GLY A 575 13.04 14.08 3.65
CA GLY A 575 11.88 13.26 4.00
C GLY A 575 11.28 12.48 2.84
N ASP A 576 11.42 12.96 1.60
CA ASP A 576 10.90 12.27 0.41
C ASP A 576 11.95 11.36 -0.24
N GLN A 577 13.24 11.70 -0.09
CA GLN A 577 14.37 10.97 -0.66
C GLN A 577 15.52 10.85 0.34
N TYR A 578 16.27 9.75 0.26
CA TYR A 578 17.51 9.56 1.02
C TYR A 578 18.49 8.63 0.30
N VAL A 579 19.79 8.81 0.56
CA VAL A 579 20.85 7.96 -0.02
C VAL A 579 20.80 6.57 0.63
N THR A 580 20.82 5.52 -0.21
CA THR A 580 20.83 4.11 0.23
C THR A 580 22.16 3.41 -0.04
N ALA A 581 22.90 3.85 -1.05
CA ALA A 581 24.24 3.34 -1.34
C ALA A 581 25.06 4.36 -2.12
N VAL A 582 26.38 4.36 -1.90
CA VAL A 582 27.37 5.13 -2.67
C VAL A 582 28.42 4.16 -3.19
N ALA A 583 28.62 4.14 -4.50
CA ALA A 583 29.49 3.20 -5.17
C ALA A 583 30.53 3.93 -6.02
N ALA A 584 31.80 3.77 -5.67
CA ALA A 584 32.93 4.15 -6.51
C ALA A 584 33.11 3.10 -7.62
N VAL A 585 33.18 3.56 -8.86
CA VAL A 585 33.43 2.71 -10.03
C VAL A 585 34.77 3.12 -10.65
N GLY A 586 35.70 2.17 -10.75
CA GLY A 586 37.10 2.44 -11.11
C GLY A 586 37.85 1.22 -11.67
N ALA A 587 38.95 1.49 -12.35
CA ALA A 587 39.78 0.49 -13.05
C ALA A 587 40.43 -0.52 -12.08
N PRO A 588 40.78 -1.74 -12.53
CA PRO A 588 41.29 -2.80 -11.65
C PRO A 588 42.44 -2.31 -10.76
N PRO A 589 42.54 -2.82 -9.52
CA PRO A 589 43.53 -2.35 -8.56
C PRO A 589 44.92 -2.43 -9.17
N ARG A 590 45.65 -1.31 -9.15
CA ARG A 590 47.11 -1.35 -9.38
C ARG A 590 47.70 -2.31 -8.35
N ALA A 591 48.58 -3.20 -8.82
CA ALA A 591 49.26 -4.17 -7.97
C ALA A 591 49.75 -3.51 -6.66
N PRO A 592 49.56 -4.16 -5.50
CA PRO A 592 49.94 -3.57 -4.23
C PRO A 592 51.41 -3.14 -4.30
N ARG A 593 51.66 -1.84 -4.09
CA ARG A 593 53.03 -1.34 -3.92
C ARG A 593 53.59 -2.08 -2.71
N ALA A 594 54.66 -2.85 -2.93
CA ALA A 594 55.40 -3.50 -1.86
C ALA A 594 55.63 -2.49 -0.74
N HIS A 595 55.14 -2.81 0.46
CA HIS A 595 55.45 -2.03 1.65
C HIS A 595 56.97 -1.98 1.78
N ALA A 596 57.54 -0.79 1.59
CA ALA A 596 58.88 -0.53 2.08
C ALA A 596 58.84 -0.79 3.60
N PRO A 597 59.73 -1.64 4.13
CA PRO A 597 59.76 -1.90 5.55
C PRO A 597 60.00 -0.58 6.29
N ARG A 598 59.16 -0.29 7.28
CA ARG A 598 59.43 0.78 8.24
C ARG A 598 60.65 0.34 9.04
N GLU A 599 61.76 1.07 8.91
CA GLU A 599 62.88 0.98 9.83
C GLU A 599 62.40 1.41 11.23
N ASN A 600 62.77 0.61 12.23
CA ASN A 600 62.39 0.75 13.64
C ASN A 600 62.90 2.05 14.28
#